data_AF-A0A966EFQ0-F1
#
_entry.id   AF-A0A966EFQ0-F1
#
_cell.length_a   1.000
_cell.length_b   1.000
_cell.length_c   1.000
_cell.angle_alpha   90.00
_cell.angle_beta   90.00
_cell.angle_gamma   90.00
#
_symmetry.space_group_name_H-M   'P 1'
#
loop_
_entity.id
_entity.type
_entity.pdbx_description
1 polymer ?
#
loop_
_entity_poly.entity_id
_entity_poly.type
_entity_poly.pdbx_seq_one_letter_code
_entity_poly.pdbx_strand_id
1 'polypeptide(L)' 'FVQSLRKMDLFKLPGIAETIDWAQALTQLDVLELDAGVINDTVGALLKYQDDIAKVQGSEAARILDEIKTALESGRIGG' A
#
# COMPACT_ATOMS: atom_id res chain seq x y z
N PHE A 1 -3.71 -0.42 3.97
CA PHE A 1 -2.35 -0.40 3.40
C PHE A 1 -1.65 0.94 3.63
N VAL A 2 -2.18 2.05 3.08
CA VAL A 2 -1.59 3.41 3.21
C VAL A 2 -1.36 3.83 4.68
N GLN A 3 -2.27 3.51 5.59
CA GLN A 3 -2.06 3.79 7.01
C GLN A 3 -0.86 3.04 7.61
N SER A 4 -0.60 1.80 7.18
CA SER A 4 0.57 1.02 7.60
C SER A 4 1.85 1.60 7.00
N LEU A 5 1.81 2.03 5.72
CA LEU A 5 2.92 2.76 5.09
C LEU A 5 3.30 4.02 5.86
N ARG A 6 2.31 4.77 6.35
CA ARG A 6 2.56 5.98 7.15
C ARG A 6 3.16 5.71 8.53
N LYS A 7 3.11 4.47 9.01
CA LYS A 7 3.74 4.03 10.25
C LYS A 7 5.15 3.48 10.04
N MET A 8 5.55 3.25 8.79
CA MET A 8 6.91 2.83 8.46
C MET A 8 7.86 4.02 8.42
N ASP A 9 9.14 3.73 8.66
CA ASP A 9 10.24 4.69 8.54
C ASP A 9 10.62 4.86 7.05
N LEU A 10 9.73 5.54 6.34
CA LEU A 10 9.92 5.96 4.96
C LEU A 10 10.58 7.33 4.92
N PHE A 11 11.46 7.55 3.94
CA PHE A 11 12.13 8.82 3.75
C PHE A 11 11.13 9.94 3.46
N LYS A 12 10.11 9.65 2.65
CA LYS A 12 8.97 10.53 2.47
C LYS A 12 7.65 9.78 2.57
N LEU A 13 6.85 10.16 3.56
CA LEU A 13 5.51 9.60 3.74
C LEU A 13 4.58 10.10 2.63
N PRO A 14 3.72 9.23 2.08
CA PRO A 14 2.78 9.60 1.04
C PRO A 14 1.73 10.58 1.57
N GLY A 15 1.61 11.72 0.88
CA GLY A 15 0.59 12.72 1.16
C GLY A 15 -0.82 12.26 0.78
N ILE A 16 -1.79 13.14 1.02
CA ILE A 16 -3.19 12.90 0.62
C ILE A 16 -3.30 12.84 -0.91
N ALA A 17 -2.59 13.73 -1.62
CA ALA A 17 -2.60 13.78 -3.08
C ALA A 17 -2.08 12.45 -3.69
N GLU A 18 -0.94 11.94 -3.24
CA GLU A 18 -0.41 10.66 -3.72
C GLU A 18 -1.32 9.48 -3.38
N THR A 19 -2.00 9.54 -2.22
CA THR A 19 -2.96 8.50 -1.84
C THR A 19 -4.17 8.45 -2.77
N ILE A 20 -4.68 9.62 -3.18
CA ILE A 20 -5.81 9.73 -4.11
C ILE A 20 -5.38 9.26 -5.51
N ASP A 21 -4.21 9.70 -5.97
CA ASP A 21 -3.64 9.29 -7.26
C ASP A 21 -3.47 7.77 -7.34
N TRP A 22 -2.95 7.15 -6.27
CA TRP A 22 -2.83 5.69 -6.18
C TRP A 22 -4.19 4.99 -6.19
N ALA A 23 -5.18 5.48 -5.44
CA ALA A 23 -6.53 4.92 -5.45
C ALA A 23 -7.20 5.02 -6.84
N GLN A 24 -6.95 6.11 -7.57
CA GLN A 24 -7.40 6.26 -8.95
C GLN A 24 -6.69 5.27 -9.88
N ALA A 25 -5.38 5.06 -9.71
CA ALA A 25 -4.63 4.06 -10.48
C ALA A 25 -5.18 2.64 -10.26
N LEU A 26 -5.47 2.25 -9.02
CA LEU A 26 -6.10 0.96 -8.71
C LEU A 26 -7.47 0.83 -9.39
N THR A 27 -8.27 1.89 -9.37
CA THR A 27 -9.60 1.93 -10.01
C THR A 27 -9.49 1.81 -11.53
N GLN A 28 -8.50 2.47 -12.14
CA GLN A 28 -8.23 2.41 -13.58
C GLN A 28 -7.75 1.04 -14.04
N LEU A 29 -6.99 0.34 -13.19
CA LEU A 29 -6.48 -1.01 -13.44
C LEU A 29 -7.50 -2.11 -13.15
N ASP A 30 -8.74 -1.74 -12.78
CA ASP A 30 -9.82 -2.67 -12.37
C ASP A 30 -9.37 -3.64 -11.25
N VAL A 31 -8.52 -3.14 -10.35
CA VAL A 31 -8.03 -3.92 -9.23
C VAL A 31 -9.12 -4.03 -8.17
N LEU A 32 -9.67 -5.24 -8.01
CA LEU A 32 -10.66 -5.55 -6.97
C LEU A 32 -10.00 -5.90 -5.64
N GLU A 33 -8.82 -6.52 -5.66
CA GLU A 33 -8.07 -6.91 -4.46
C GLU A 33 -6.61 -6.49 -4.57
N LEU A 34 -6.06 -5.98 -3.46
CA LEU A 34 -4.64 -5.67 -3.37
C LEU A 34 -3.85 -6.96 -3.14
N ASP A 35 -2.93 -7.26 -4.07
CA ASP A 35 -1.90 -8.28 -3.93
C ASP A 35 -0.50 -7.66 -4.03
N ALA A 36 0.53 -8.46 -3.75
CA ALA A 36 1.91 -7.99 -3.76
C ALA A 36 2.36 -7.53 -5.17
N GLY A 37 1.85 -8.14 -6.23
CA GLY A 37 2.09 -7.74 -7.61
C GLY A 37 1.48 -6.38 -7.93
N VAL A 38 0.19 -6.19 -7.65
CA VAL A 38 -0.46 -4.88 -7.86
C VAL A 38 0.22 -3.78 -7.06
N ILE A 39 0.59 -4.03 -5.80
CA ILE A 39 1.33 -3.04 -5.02
C ILE A 39 2.66 -2.74 -5.69
N ASN A 40 3.42 -3.76 -6.11
CA ASN A 40 4.71 -3.57 -6.76
C ASN A 40 4.61 -2.68 -8.01
N ASP A 41 3.54 -2.85 -8.79
CA ASP A 41 3.32 -2.10 -10.03
C ASP A 41 2.75 -0.71 -9.80
N THR A 42 2.00 -0.50 -8.70
CA THR A 42 1.29 0.76 -8.43
C THR A 42 1.92 1.63 -7.34
N VAL A 43 2.83 1.08 -6.53
CA VAL A 43 3.45 1.78 -5.40
C VAL A 43 4.22 3.03 -5.84
N GLY A 44 4.67 3.12 -7.09
CA GLY A 44 5.29 4.33 -7.65
C GLY A 44 4.35 5.52 -7.82
N ALA A 45 3.02 5.28 -7.84
CA ALA A 45 2.04 6.37 -7.74
C ALA A 45 2.07 6.99 -6.33
N LEU A 46 2.23 6.13 -5.31
CA LEU A 46 2.18 6.49 -3.90
C LEU A 46 3.53 7.01 -3.36
N LEU A 47 4.63 6.37 -3.73
CA LEU A 47 5.99 6.69 -3.30
C LEU A 47 6.81 7.23 -4.46
N LYS A 48 7.48 8.36 -4.24
CA LYS A 48 8.32 9.01 -5.26
C LYS A 48 9.80 8.66 -5.12
N TYR A 49 10.21 8.00 -4.04
CA TYR A 49 11.59 7.63 -3.76
C TYR A 49 11.83 6.16 -4.07
N GLN A 50 12.83 5.88 -4.91
CA GLN A 50 13.17 4.51 -5.30
C GLN A 50 13.59 3.65 -4.11
N ASP A 51 14.27 4.23 -3.12
CA ASP A 51 14.61 3.52 -1.86
C ASP A 51 13.37 3.11 -1.07
N ASP A 52 12.38 3.99 -0.95
CA ASP A 52 11.12 3.68 -0.26
C ASP A 52 10.31 2.64 -1.04
N ILE A 53 10.30 2.75 -2.37
CA ILE A 53 9.69 1.75 -3.25
C ILE A 53 10.36 0.40 -3.06
N ALA A 54 11.69 0.32 -3.10
CA ALA A 54 12.43 -0.93 -2.92
C ALA A 54 12.24 -1.55 -1.53
N LYS A 55 12.05 -0.73 -0.49
CA LYS A 55 11.72 -1.22 0.87
C LYS A 55 10.34 -1.87 0.93
N VAL A 56 9.36 -1.29 0.22
CA VAL A 56 7.97 -1.76 0.25
C VAL A 56 7.76 -2.92 -0.73
N GLN A 57 8.40 -2.88 -1.90
CA GLN A 57 8.34 -3.93 -2.89
C GLN A 57 8.89 -5.26 -2.33
N GLY A 58 8.27 -6.37 -2.72
CA GLY A 58 8.67 -7.71 -2.28
C GLY A 58 8.03 -8.15 -0.96
N SER A 59 8.85 -8.56 0.00
CA SER A 59 8.38 -9.24 1.22
C SER A 59 7.55 -8.35 2.15
N GLU A 60 7.84 -7.04 2.17
CA GLU A 60 7.18 -6.13 3.12
C GLU A 60 5.75 -5.79 2.68
N ALA A 61 5.52 -5.55 1.38
CA ALA A 61 4.17 -5.40 0.83
C ALA A 61 3.31 -6.64 1.12
N ALA A 62 3.87 -7.84 0.90
CA ALA A 62 3.17 -9.10 1.17
C ALA A 62 2.83 -9.25 2.66
N ARG A 63 3.77 -8.91 3.55
CA ARG A 63 3.56 -8.95 5.00
C ARG A 63 2.47 -7.99 5.46
N ILE A 64 2.51 -6.74 5.02
CA ILE A 64 1.51 -5.73 5.40
C ILE A 64 0.13 -6.13 4.87
N LEU A 65 0.07 -6.70 3.66
CA LEU A 65 -1.18 -7.23 3.12
C LEU A 65 -1.74 -8.36 3.96
N ASP A 66 -0.90 -9.31 4.36
CA ASP A 66 -1.28 -10.43 5.22
C ASP A 66 -1.80 -9.94 6.58
N GLU A 67 -1.11 -8.97 7.19
CA GLU A 67 -1.55 -8.35 8.45
C GLU A 67 -2.91 -7.65 8.30
N ILE A 68 -3.15 -6.96 7.18
CA ILE A 68 -4.43 -6.29 6.91
C ILE A 68 -5.54 -7.30 6.65
N LYS A 69 -5.29 -8.33 5.83
CA LYS A 69 -6.26 -9.39 5.54
C LYS A 69 -6.67 -10.10 6.83
N THR A 70 -5.68 -10.52 7.62
CA THR A 70 -5.89 -11.12 8.93
C THR A 70 -6.69 -10.20 9.87
N ALA A 71 -6.39 -8.90 9.89
CA ALA A 71 -7.10 -7.93 10.73
C ALA A 71 -8.55 -7.68 10.27
N LEU A 72 -8.81 -7.69 8.95
CA LEU A 72 -10.15 -7.60 8.36
C LEU A 72 -10.97 -8.86 8.68
N GLU A 73 -10.39 -10.05 8.52
CA GLU A 73 -11.03 -11.33 8.86
C GLU A 73 -11.30 -11.47 10.35
N SER A 74 -10.42 -10.91 11.20
CA SER A 74 -10.57 -10.91 12.66
C SER A 74 -11.56 -9.88 13.19
N GLY A 75 -12.27 -9.13 12.32
CA GLY A 75 -13.33 -8.20 12.71
C GLY A 75 -12.86 -7.00 13.55
N ARG A 76 -11.56 -6.68 13.57
CA ARG A 76 -10.99 -5.64 14.44
C ARG A 76 -10.93 -4.25 13.79
N ILE A 77 -11.46 -4.12 12.58
CA ILE A 77 -11.54 -2.88 11.80
C ILE A 77 -13.02 -2.53 11.56
N GLY A 78 -13.79 -2.57 12.64
CA GLY A 78 -15.21 -2.26 12.67
C GLY A 78 -15.60 -1.85 14.08
N GLY A 79 -15.22 -0.63 14.44
CA GLY A 79 -15.54 0.02 15.72
C GLY A 79 -15.30 1.51 15.61
#